data_AF-A0A949JIA8-F1
#
_entry.id   AF-A0A949JIA8-F1
#
_cell.length_a   1.000
_cell.length_b   1.000
_cell.length_c   1.000
_cell.angle_alpha   90.00
_cell.angle_beta   90.00
_cell.angle_gamma   90.00
#
_symmetry.space_group_name_H-M   'P 1'
#
loop_
_entity.id
_entity.type
_entity.pdbx_description
1 polymer ?
#
loop_
_entity_poly.entity_id
_entity_poly.type
_entity_poly.pdbx_seq_one_letter_code
_entity_poly.pdbx_strand_id
1 'polypeptide(L)'
;MLFLVVCVGSIPSMLLFLASESRIENFIKSIHLIPLIFSVAFLFAFLGPAITEEFFFRALLLERMAQYVKSDMGGIMIVALLNALYHLPFAFFLESWPTKGNLPWALSAIITEQALTAITFGILWVKTRNIIPPALFHAFIDAFLFSAYTITFK
;
A
#
# COMPACT_ATOMS: atom_id res chain seq x y z
N MET A 1 5.42 -10.39 12.45
CA MET A 1 5.33 -11.21 11.22
C MET A 1 4.62 -10.46 10.09
N LEU A 2 3.37 -9.99 10.25
CA LEU A 2 2.64 -9.21 9.22
C LEU A 2 3.36 -7.92 8.78
N PHE A 3 3.91 -7.16 9.75
CA PHE A 3 4.75 -5.98 9.47
C PHE A 3 5.94 -6.31 8.56
N LEU A 4 6.63 -7.42 8.83
CA LEU A 4 7.78 -7.87 8.04
C LEU A 4 7.39 -8.28 6.62
N VAL A 5 6.21 -8.87 6.40
CA VAL A 5 5.75 -9.26 5.06
C VAL A 5 5.53 -8.04 4.16
N VAL A 6 4.90 -7.00 4.71
CA VAL A 6 4.67 -5.74 3.97
C VAL A 6 5.97 -4.98 3.73
N CYS A 7 6.85 -4.93 4.73
CA CYS A 7 8.19 -4.36 4.56
C CYS A 7 9.00 -5.15 3.52
N VAL A 8 8.99 -6.48 3.54
CA VAL A 8 9.73 -7.30 2.55
C VAL A 8 9.17 -7.16 1.13
N GLY A 9 7.88 -6.82 0.96
CA GLY A 9 7.29 -6.53 -0.35
C GLY A 9 7.65 -5.14 -0.90
N SER A 10 7.72 -4.12 -0.05
CA SER A 10 7.94 -2.72 -0.44
C SER A 10 9.40 -2.24 -0.38
N ILE A 11 10.25 -2.91 0.42
CA ILE A 11 11.68 -2.61 0.56
C ILE A 11 12.49 -2.91 -0.72
N PRO A 12 12.28 -4.01 -1.46
CA PRO A 12 13.02 -4.27 -2.70
C PRO A 12 12.78 -3.21 -3.75
N SER A 13 11.53 -2.75 -3.89
CA SER A 13 11.14 -1.64 -4.77
C SER A 13 11.88 -0.36 -4.37
N MET A 14 11.95 -0.05 -3.07
CA MET A 14 12.66 1.11 -2.53
C MET A 14 14.20 1.01 -2.67
N LEU A 15 14.78 -0.18 -2.52
CA LEU A 15 16.24 -0.40 -2.62
C LEU A 15 16.72 -0.37 -4.07
N LEU A 16 15.99 -0.99 -5.01
CA LEU A 16 16.23 -0.85 -6.44
C LEU A 16 16.07 0.60 -6.90
N PHE A 17 15.17 1.34 -6.25
CA PHE A 17 14.88 2.74 -6.52
C PHE A 17 15.97 3.72 -6.05
N LEU A 18 16.73 3.38 -5.00
CA LEU A 18 17.84 4.20 -4.48
C LEU A 18 19.19 3.92 -5.16
N ALA A 19 19.24 3.06 -6.17
CA ALA A 19 20.49 2.52 -6.73
C ALA A 19 21.36 3.52 -7.55
N SER A 20 21.07 4.83 -7.56
CA SER A 20 21.99 5.82 -8.16
C SER A 20 22.61 6.73 -7.11
N GLU A 21 23.91 7.00 -7.23
CA GLU A 21 24.68 7.83 -6.29
C GLU A 21 24.07 9.24 -6.10
N SER A 22 23.55 9.84 -7.18
CA SER A 22 22.86 11.13 -7.14
C SER A 22 21.61 11.14 -6.26
N ARG A 23 20.87 10.02 -6.19
CA ARG A 23 19.66 9.87 -5.37
C ARG A 23 20.00 9.74 -3.88
N ILE A 24 21.12 9.11 -3.56
CA ILE A 24 21.62 8.99 -2.19
C ILE A 24 22.02 10.37 -1.64
N GLU A 25 22.68 11.20 -2.44
CA GLU A 25 23.08 12.55 -2.02
C GLU A 25 21.87 13.46 -1.73
N ASN A 26 20.86 13.45 -2.62
CA ASN A 26 19.61 14.21 -2.44
C ASN A 26 18.82 13.71 -1.21
N PHE A 27 18.86 12.41 -0.94
CA PHE A 27 18.27 11.82 0.24
C PHE A 27 18.90 12.35 1.53
N ILE A 28 20.23 12.31 1.62
CA ILE A 28 20.96 12.81 2.81
C ILE A 28 20.66 14.28 3.05
N LYS A 29 20.67 15.11 1.99
CA LYS A 29 20.37 16.55 2.10
C LYS A 29 18.95 16.83 2.61
N SER A 30 17.99 15.98 2.30
CA SER A 30 16.57 16.18 2.62
C SER A 30 16.09 15.41 3.85
N ILE A 31 16.97 14.66 4.53
CA ILE A 31 16.58 13.77 5.64
C ILE A 31 15.88 14.51 6.79
N HIS A 32 16.25 15.77 7.02
CA HIS A 32 15.64 16.63 8.05
C HIS A 32 14.18 16.99 7.75
N LEU A 33 13.73 16.87 6.50
CA LEU A 33 12.35 17.11 6.08
C LEU A 33 11.47 15.87 6.26
N ILE A 34 12.04 14.67 6.41
CA ILE A 34 11.30 13.41 6.54
C ILE A 34 10.25 13.47 7.64
N PRO A 35 10.54 13.93 8.88
CA PRO A 35 9.54 13.91 9.94
C PRO A 35 8.30 14.74 9.60
N LEU A 36 8.50 15.91 8.96
CA LEU A 36 7.41 16.79 8.57
C LEU A 36 6.63 16.21 7.39
N ILE A 37 7.32 15.80 6.31
CA ILE A 37 6.69 15.23 5.11
C ILE A 37 5.89 13.98 5.47
N PHE A 38 6.50 13.07 6.25
CA PHE A 38 5.85 11.85 6.70
C PHE A 38 4.60 12.15 7.53
N SER A 39 4.69 13.07 8.49
CA SER A 39 3.54 13.39 9.37
C SER A 39 2.37 13.97 8.57
N VAL A 40 2.64 14.87 7.63
CA VAL A 40 1.61 15.47 6.77
C VAL A 40 1.02 14.42 5.83
N ALA A 41 1.86 13.61 5.18
CA ALA A 41 1.42 12.54 4.28
C ALA A 41 0.61 11.47 5.02
N PHE A 42 1.01 11.13 6.24
CA PHE A 42 0.30 10.18 7.10
C PHE A 42 -1.09 10.68 7.47
N LEU A 43 -1.22 11.93 7.92
CA LEU A 43 -2.52 12.50 8.26
C LEU A 43 -3.43 12.57 7.03
N PHE A 44 -2.89 12.96 5.88
CA PHE A 44 -3.63 13.01 4.62
C PHE A 44 -4.09 11.62 4.19
N ALA A 45 -3.20 10.63 4.18
CA ALA A 45 -3.50 9.25 3.83
C ALA A 45 -4.52 8.64 4.79
N PHE A 46 -4.36 8.86 6.10
CA PHE A 46 -5.24 8.33 7.12
C PHE A 46 -6.66 8.88 7.01
N LEU A 47 -6.81 10.21 6.90
CA LEU A 47 -8.12 10.87 6.86
C LEU A 47 -8.81 10.75 5.49
N GLY A 48 -8.04 10.52 4.43
CA GLY A 48 -8.55 10.33 3.07
C GLY A 48 -8.64 8.86 2.68
N PRO A 49 -7.73 8.36 1.84
CA PRO A 49 -7.85 7.05 1.22
C PRO A 49 -7.93 5.91 2.23
N ALA A 50 -7.09 5.88 3.27
CA ALA A 50 -6.98 4.74 4.15
C ALA A 50 -8.30 4.39 4.85
N ILE A 51 -8.98 5.35 5.50
CA ILE A 51 -10.27 5.05 6.15
C ILE A 51 -11.31 4.62 5.11
N THR A 52 -11.39 5.32 3.96
CA THR A 52 -12.42 5.05 2.95
C THR A 52 -12.24 3.69 2.29
N GLU A 53 -11.01 3.34 1.93
CA GLU A 53 -10.67 2.06 1.30
C GLU A 53 -10.79 0.92 2.30
N GLU A 54 -10.26 1.06 3.51
CA GLU A 54 -10.40 0.02 4.54
C GLU A 54 -11.87 -0.21 4.90
N PHE A 55 -12.68 0.83 4.99
CA PHE A 55 -14.11 0.67 5.21
C PHE A 55 -14.77 -0.13 4.07
N PHE A 56 -14.53 0.26 2.82
CA PHE A 56 -15.14 -0.42 1.67
C PHE A 56 -14.69 -1.87 1.54
N PHE A 57 -13.38 -2.11 1.50
CA PHE A 57 -12.85 -3.44 1.26
C PHE A 57 -13.03 -4.36 2.48
N ARG A 58 -12.91 -3.86 3.72
CA ARG A 58 -12.87 -4.72 4.92
C ARG A 58 -14.24 -4.78 5.57
N ALA A 59 -14.80 -3.63 5.96
CA ALA A 59 -16.07 -3.63 6.68
C ALA A 59 -17.27 -4.03 5.81
N LEU A 60 -17.23 -3.76 4.49
CA LEU A 60 -18.32 -4.11 3.58
C LEU A 60 -18.04 -5.34 2.72
N LEU A 61 -17.01 -5.29 1.87
CA LEU A 61 -16.80 -6.31 0.85
C LEU A 61 -16.31 -7.63 1.45
N LEU A 62 -15.34 -7.60 2.36
CA LEU A 62 -14.79 -8.80 3.00
C LEU A 62 -15.84 -9.54 3.81
N GLU A 63 -16.66 -8.85 4.61
CA GLU A 63 -17.74 -9.50 5.36
C GLU A 63 -18.70 -10.26 4.44
N ARG A 64 -19.12 -9.64 3.33
CA ARG A 64 -20.02 -10.27 2.36
C ARG A 64 -19.38 -11.47 1.66
N MET A 65 -18.12 -11.33 1.25
CA MET A 65 -17.41 -12.42 0.57
C MET A 65 -17.14 -13.59 1.52
N ALA A 66 -16.72 -13.31 2.77
CA ALA A 66 -16.49 -14.32 3.79
C ALA A 66 -17.77 -15.11 4.12
N GLN A 67 -18.92 -14.42 4.21
CA GLN A 67 -20.22 -15.06 4.37
C GLN A 67 -20.61 -15.93 3.17
N TYR A 68 -20.43 -15.42 1.95
CA TYR A 68 -20.74 -16.14 0.72
C TYR A 68 -19.94 -17.45 0.58
N VAL A 69 -18.62 -17.39 0.83
CA VAL A 69 -17.73 -18.55 0.73
C VAL A 69 -17.62 -19.37 2.03
N LYS A 70 -18.28 -18.91 3.11
CA LYS A 70 -18.25 -19.51 4.46
C LYS A 70 -16.83 -19.69 5.02
N SER A 71 -15.93 -18.75 4.72
CA SER A 71 -14.54 -18.77 5.18
C SER A 71 -13.96 -17.37 5.22
N ASP A 72 -13.53 -16.93 6.40
CA ASP A 72 -12.82 -15.65 6.57
C ASP A 72 -11.59 -15.58 5.65
N MET A 73 -10.79 -16.64 5.60
CA MET A 73 -9.60 -16.69 4.74
C MET A 73 -9.98 -16.70 3.24
N GLY A 74 -11.03 -17.41 2.86
CA GLY A 74 -11.55 -17.38 1.49
C GLY A 74 -11.99 -15.97 1.08
N GLY A 75 -12.71 -15.28 1.97
CA GLY A 75 -13.09 -13.88 1.80
C GLY A 75 -11.85 -12.97 1.66
N ILE A 76 -10.85 -13.13 2.53
CA ILE A 76 -9.60 -12.35 2.48
C ILE A 76 -8.93 -12.49 1.12
N MET A 77 -8.79 -13.71 0.60
CA MET A 77 -8.12 -13.94 -0.69
C MET A 77 -8.88 -13.31 -1.85
N ILE A 78 -10.22 -13.41 -1.87
CA ILE A 78 -11.04 -12.79 -2.92
C ILE A 78 -10.93 -11.27 -2.86
N VAL A 79 -11.11 -10.68 -1.67
CA VAL A 79 -11.04 -9.22 -1.51
C VAL A 79 -9.65 -8.68 -1.79
N ALA A 80 -8.60 -9.41 -1.44
CA ALA A 80 -7.24 -9.00 -1.77
C ALA A 80 -7.00 -8.92 -3.28
N LEU A 81 -7.51 -9.87 -4.05
CA LEU A 81 -7.45 -9.84 -5.52
C LEU A 81 -8.27 -8.68 -6.09
N LEU A 82 -9.48 -8.45 -5.57
CA LEU A 82 -10.31 -7.32 -6.01
C LEU A 82 -9.69 -5.96 -5.68
N ASN A 83 -9.08 -5.82 -4.50
CA ASN A 83 -8.33 -4.64 -4.09
C ASN A 83 -7.13 -4.41 -5.00
N ALA A 84 -6.40 -5.46 -5.37
CA ALA A 84 -5.30 -5.35 -6.32
C ALA A 84 -5.77 -4.92 -7.71
N LEU A 85 -6.85 -5.52 -8.22
CA LEU A 85 -7.43 -5.16 -9.52
C LEU A 85 -7.96 -3.72 -9.56
N TYR A 86 -8.51 -3.22 -8.44
CA TYR A 86 -8.88 -1.80 -8.29
C TYR A 86 -7.70 -0.86 -8.55
N HIS A 87 -6.47 -1.29 -8.24
CA HIS A 87 -5.25 -0.49 -8.46
C HIS A 87 -4.68 -0.56 -9.88
N LEU A 88 -5.17 -1.47 -10.73
CA LEU A 88 -4.62 -1.66 -12.08
C LEU A 88 -4.68 -0.39 -12.95
N PRO A 89 -5.79 0.37 -13.01
CA PRO A 89 -5.84 1.59 -13.81
C PRO A 89 -4.80 2.62 -13.36
N PHE A 90 -4.57 2.74 -12.05
CA PHE A 90 -3.55 3.65 -11.52
C PHE A 90 -2.15 3.21 -11.95
N ALA A 91 -1.83 1.93 -11.78
CA ALA A 91 -0.56 1.36 -12.17
C ALA A 91 -0.27 1.48 -13.68
N PHE A 92 -1.29 1.37 -14.52
CA PHE A 92 -1.11 1.38 -15.97
C PHE A 92 -1.14 2.78 -16.59
N PHE A 93 -1.99 3.68 -16.08
CA PHE A 93 -2.24 4.98 -16.73
C PHE A 93 -1.58 6.18 -16.05
N LEU A 94 -1.29 6.15 -14.74
CA LEU A 94 -0.73 7.33 -14.06
C LEU A 94 0.75 7.52 -14.37
N GLU A 95 1.12 8.74 -14.75
CA GLU A 95 2.51 9.16 -15.00
C GLU A 95 3.42 8.95 -13.79
N SER A 96 2.88 9.08 -12.58
CA SER A 96 3.63 8.95 -11.34
C SER A 96 3.98 7.50 -10.98
N TRP A 97 3.36 6.51 -11.64
CA TRP A 97 3.62 5.10 -11.38
C TRP A 97 4.74 4.57 -12.28
N PRO A 98 5.74 3.85 -11.74
CA PRO A 98 6.85 3.32 -12.53
C PRO A 98 6.42 2.38 -13.67
N THR A 99 5.25 1.76 -13.53
CA THR A 99 4.71 0.72 -14.42
C THR A 99 3.91 1.26 -15.61
N LYS A 100 3.81 2.59 -15.76
CA LYS A 100 2.98 3.25 -16.77
C LYS A 100 3.20 2.69 -18.18
N GLY A 101 2.11 2.33 -18.85
CA GLY A 101 2.11 1.81 -20.22
C GLY A 101 2.67 0.39 -20.38
N ASN A 102 3.15 -0.24 -19.30
CA ASN A 102 3.68 -1.60 -19.31
C ASN A 102 2.75 -2.54 -18.54
N LEU A 103 1.83 -3.20 -19.26
CA LEU A 103 0.79 -4.03 -18.65
C LEU A 103 1.36 -5.23 -17.85
N PRO A 104 2.32 -6.02 -18.36
CA PRO A 104 2.92 -7.10 -17.57
C PRO A 104 3.54 -6.61 -16.26
N TRP A 105 4.23 -5.46 -16.29
CA TRP A 105 4.82 -4.89 -15.08
C TRP A 105 3.76 -4.35 -14.12
N ALA A 106 2.74 -3.64 -14.62
CA ALA A 106 1.62 -3.15 -13.82
C ALA A 106 0.87 -4.30 -13.12
N LEU A 107 0.59 -5.39 -13.84
CA LEU A 107 -0.01 -6.61 -13.29
C LEU A 107 0.89 -7.23 -12.22
N SER A 108 2.19 -7.35 -12.48
CA SER A 108 3.13 -7.85 -11.48
C SER A 108 3.09 -7.00 -10.22
N ALA A 109 3.16 -5.67 -10.34
CA ALA A 109 3.19 -4.75 -9.23
C ALA A 109 1.92 -4.83 -8.36
N ILE A 110 0.72 -4.82 -8.96
CA ILE A 110 -0.51 -4.91 -8.15
C ILE A 110 -0.66 -6.27 -7.45
N ILE A 111 -0.17 -7.36 -8.05
CA ILE A 111 -0.25 -8.68 -7.41
C ILE A 111 0.76 -8.78 -6.27
N THR A 112 2.01 -8.35 -6.48
CA THR A 112 3.06 -8.48 -5.46
C THR A 112 2.94 -7.45 -4.35
N GLU A 113 2.48 -6.25 -4.65
CA GLU A 113 2.43 -5.16 -3.65
C GLU A 113 1.02 -5.00 -3.08
N GLN A 114 0.02 -4.84 -3.95
CA GLN A 114 -1.34 -4.51 -3.49
C GLN A 114 -2.10 -5.72 -2.95
N ALA A 115 -2.00 -6.89 -3.58
CA ALA A 115 -2.69 -8.08 -3.09
C ALA A 115 -2.10 -8.56 -1.75
N LEU A 116 -0.77 -8.61 -1.61
CA LEU A 116 -0.12 -9.04 -0.36
C LEU A 116 -0.41 -8.09 0.81
N THR A 117 -0.40 -6.78 0.53
CA THR A 117 -0.79 -5.77 1.52
C THR A 117 -2.26 -5.93 1.90
N ALA A 118 -3.13 -6.17 0.93
CA ALA A 118 -4.56 -6.36 1.19
C ALA A 118 -4.88 -7.62 2.01
N ILE A 119 -4.13 -8.71 1.84
CA ILE A 119 -4.21 -9.91 2.69
C ILE A 119 -3.88 -9.53 4.14
N THR A 120 -2.81 -8.76 4.34
CA THR A 120 -2.37 -8.30 5.67
C THR A 120 -3.47 -7.49 6.37
N PHE A 121 -4.08 -6.54 5.66
CA PHE A 121 -5.18 -5.74 6.23
C PHE A 121 -6.43 -6.58 6.51
N GLY A 122 -6.75 -7.54 5.63
CA GLY A 122 -7.84 -8.49 5.85
C GLY A 122 -7.64 -9.33 7.12
N ILE A 123 -6.41 -9.79 7.38
CA ILE A 123 -6.07 -10.50 8.61
C ILE A 123 -6.22 -9.60 9.84
N LEU A 124 -5.76 -8.35 9.77
CA LEU A 124 -5.94 -7.38 10.87
C LEU A 124 -7.41 -7.13 11.15
N TRP A 125 -8.23 -6.96 10.10
CA TRP A 125 -9.67 -6.82 10.23
C TRP A 125 -10.31 -8.03 10.89
N VAL A 126 -10.09 -9.25 10.39
CA VAL A 126 -10.72 -10.46 10.94
C VAL A 126 -10.36 -10.66 12.41
N LYS A 127 -9.13 -10.32 12.81
CA LYS A 127 -8.66 -10.43 14.20
C LYS A 127 -9.21 -9.37 15.15
N THR A 128 -9.46 -8.16 14.65
CA THR A 128 -9.78 -7.01 15.52
C THR A 128 -11.21 -6.53 15.38
N ARG A 129 -11.87 -6.83 14.26
CA ARG A 129 -13.16 -6.28 13.80
C ARG A 129 -13.23 -4.76 13.99
N ASN A 130 -12.10 -4.11 13.73
CA ASN A 130 -11.90 -2.68 13.88
C ASN A 130 -11.16 -2.16 12.64
N ILE A 131 -11.65 -1.06 12.07
CA ILE A 131 -11.05 -0.43 10.88
C ILE A 131 -9.78 0.34 11.20
N ILE A 132 -9.56 0.74 12.46
CA ILE A 132 -8.44 1.60 12.85
C ILE A 132 -7.10 0.90 12.66
N PRO A 133 -6.87 -0.36 13.10
CA PRO A 133 -5.59 -1.04 12.86
C PRO A 133 -5.20 -1.16 11.38
N PRO A 134 -6.05 -1.66 10.45
CA PRO A 134 -5.69 -1.68 9.04
C PRO A 134 -5.54 -0.26 8.45
N ALA A 135 -6.36 0.72 8.84
CA ALA A 135 -6.25 2.08 8.32
C ALA A 135 -4.96 2.79 8.76
N LEU A 136 -4.53 2.61 10.01
CA LEU A 136 -3.24 3.12 10.49
C LEU A 136 -2.09 2.50 9.70
N PHE A 137 -2.17 1.19 9.42
CA PHE A 137 -1.11 0.49 8.70
C PHE A 137 -1.08 0.88 7.22
N HIS A 138 -2.23 1.05 6.59
CA HIS A 138 -2.40 1.60 5.25
C HIS A 138 -1.77 3.00 5.16
N ALA A 139 -2.21 3.94 6.00
CA ALA A 139 -1.70 5.31 5.99
C ALA A 139 -0.18 5.39 6.24
N PHE A 140 0.36 4.48 7.06
CA PHE A 140 1.79 4.37 7.29
C PHE A 140 2.56 4.01 6.01
N ILE A 141 2.08 3.02 5.25
CA ILE A 141 2.71 2.56 4.01
C ILE A 141 2.67 3.69 2.97
N ASP A 142 1.53 4.34 2.81
CA ASP A 142 1.37 5.45 1.86
C ASP A 142 2.30 6.62 2.21
N ALA A 143 2.33 7.03 3.48
CA ALA A 143 3.19 8.11 3.95
C ALA A 143 4.67 7.78 3.77
N PHE A 144 5.05 6.52 4.02
CA PHE A 144 6.41 6.04 3.85
C PHE A 144 6.84 6.11 2.38
N LEU A 145 6.03 5.55 1.47
CA LEU A 145 6.31 5.55 0.03
C LEU A 145 6.32 6.97 -0.54
N PHE A 146 5.37 7.82 -0.15
CA PHE A 146 5.31 9.21 -0.57
C PHE A 146 6.53 10.02 -0.11
N SER A 147 6.96 9.82 1.14
CA SER A 147 8.15 10.49 1.68
C SER A 147 9.41 10.05 0.94
N ALA A 148 9.55 8.74 0.68
CA ALA A 148 10.67 8.20 -0.08
C ALA A 148 10.70 8.76 -1.52
N TYR A 149 9.54 8.86 -2.19
CA TYR A 149 9.42 9.43 -3.53
C TYR A 149 9.80 10.92 -3.59
N THR A 150 9.22 11.73 -2.70
CA THR A 150 9.38 13.20 -2.68
C THR A 150 10.83 13.63 -2.51
N ILE A 151 11.61 12.86 -1.74
CA ILE A 151 13.00 13.18 -1.44
C ILE A 151 13.94 12.77 -2.58
N THR A 152 13.54 11.77 -3.36
CA THR A 152 14.41 11.16 -4.37
C THR A 152 14.28 11.83 -5.75
N PHE A 153 13.19 12.56 -6.00
CA PHE A 153 12.88 13.21 -7.29
C PHE A 153 12.85 14.75 -7.27
N LYS A 154 13.42 15.37 -6.25
CA LYS A 154 13.96 16.73 -6.39
C LYS A 154 15.34 16.66 -7.03
#